data_AF-A0ABD0NUC8-F1
#
_entry.id   AF-A0ABD0NUC8-F1
#
_cell.length_a   1.000
_cell.length_b   1.000
_cell.length_c   1.000
_cell.angle_alpha   90.00
_cell.angle_beta   90.00
_cell.angle_gamma   90.00
#
_symmetry.space_group_name_H-M   'P 1'
#
loop_
_entity.id
_entity.type
_entity.pdbx_description
1 polymer ?
#
loop_
_entity_poly.entity_id
_entity_poly.type
_entity_poly.pdbx_seq_one_letter_code
_entity_poly.pdbx_strand_id
1 'polypeptide(L)'
;LDCGIHPGLEGMDALPYIDLIDPAEIDLLLISHFHLDHCGALPWFLQKTSFKGRTFMTHATKAIYRWLLSDYVKVSNISADDMLYTETDLEESMDKIETINFHEVKEVAGIKFWCYHAGHVLGAAMFMIEIAGVK
;
A
#
# COMPACT_ATOMS: atom_id res chain seq x y z
N LEU A 1 -8.21 -1.58 0.28
CA LEU A 1 -7.44 -2.41 1.24
C LEU A 1 -6.41 -3.15 0.42
N ASP A 2 -5.13 -2.97 0.75
CA ASP A 2 -3.96 -3.39 -0.04
C ASP A 2 -3.86 -2.75 -1.43
N CYS A 3 -2.65 -2.75 -1.97
CA CYS A 3 -2.29 -2.24 -3.29
C CYS A 3 -1.02 -2.97 -3.77
N GLY A 4 -1.21 -4.20 -4.26
CA GLY A 4 -0.13 -5.11 -4.63
C GLY A 4 0.17 -5.18 -6.13
N ILE A 5 1.25 -5.91 -6.45
CA ILE A 5 1.60 -6.33 -7.81
C ILE A 5 1.35 -7.83 -7.96
N HIS A 6 0.76 -8.24 -9.08
CA HIS A 6 0.58 -9.65 -9.39
C HIS A 6 1.95 -10.31 -9.72
N PRO A 7 2.39 -11.34 -8.99
CA PRO A 7 3.77 -11.86 -9.09
C PRO A 7 4.07 -12.61 -10.40
N GLY A 8 3.04 -12.95 -11.17
CA GLY A 8 3.17 -13.63 -12.47
C GLY A 8 2.96 -12.72 -13.69
N LEU A 9 2.79 -11.41 -13.49
CA LEU A 9 2.58 -10.44 -14.57
C LEU A 9 3.62 -9.32 -14.44
N GLU A 10 3.81 -8.55 -15.50
CA GLU A 10 4.76 -7.44 -15.56
C GLU A 10 4.05 -6.17 -16.07
N GLY A 11 4.68 -5.01 -15.86
CA GLY A 11 4.16 -3.74 -16.34
C GLY A 11 2.77 -3.42 -15.78
N MET A 12 1.98 -2.73 -16.60
CA MET A 12 0.62 -2.30 -16.25
C MET A 12 -0.32 -3.48 -15.97
N ASP A 13 -0.10 -4.64 -16.60
CA ASP A 13 -0.93 -5.84 -16.40
C ASP A 13 -0.78 -6.41 -14.98
N ALA A 14 0.31 -6.07 -14.28
CA ALA A 14 0.55 -6.52 -12.92
C ALA A 14 -0.14 -5.65 -11.86
N LEU A 15 -0.68 -4.48 -12.25
CA LEU A 15 -1.40 -3.60 -11.35
C LEU A 15 -2.81 -4.12 -11.05
N PRO A 16 -3.44 -3.67 -9.95
CA PRO A 16 -4.88 -3.83 -9.78
C PRO A 16 -5.64 -3.12 -10.92
N TYR A 17 -6.93 -3.42 -11.09
CA TYR A 17 -7.80 -2.73 -12.05
C TYR A 17 -8.12 -1.29 -11.62
N ILE A 18 -7.09 -0.43 -11.60
CA ILE A 18 -7.15 0.97 -11.14
C ILE A 18 -7.94 1.84 -12.13
N ASP A 19 -8.04 1.43 -13.39
CA ASP A 19 -8.87 2.05 -14.43
C ASP A 19 -10.38 1.95 -14.16
N LEU A 20 -10.80 1.05 -13.26
CA LEU A 20 -12.21 0.88 -12.89
C LEU A 20 -12.66 1.77 -11.73
N ILE A 21 -11.75 2.56 -11.15
CA ILE A 21 -12.03 3.43 -10.00
C ILE A 21 -11.47 4.83 -10.26
N ASP A 22 -11.99 5.85 -9.57
CA ASP A 22 -11.32 7.16 -9.49
C ASP A 22 -10.44 7.21 -8.22
N PRO A 23 -9.10 7.22 -8.35
CA PRO A 23 -8.20 7.33 -7.20
C PRO A 23 -8.45 8.58 -6.34
N ALA A 24 -8.99 9.65 -6.91
CA ALA A 24 -9.30 10.89 -6.18
C ALA A 24 -10.46 10.72 -5.19
N GLU A 25 -11.31 9.72 -5.36
CA GLU A 25 -12.44 9.42 -4.48
C GLU A 25 -12.08 8.48 -3.32
N ILE A 26 -10.85 7.95 -3.27
CA ILE A 26 -10.41 7.06 -2.20
C ILE A 26 -9.93 7.87 -1.00
N ASP A 27 -10.67 7.81 0.11
CA ASP A 27 -10.33 8.51 1.36
C ASP A 27 -9.17 7.85 2.13
N LEU A 28 -9.11 6.52 2.10
CA LEU A 28 -8.26 5.72 2.99
C LEU A 28 -7.70 4.49 2.28
N LEU A 29 -6.37 4.35 2.31
CA LEU A 29 -5.65 3.16 1.87
C LEU A 29 -4.97 2.49 3.06
N LEU A 30 -5.25 1.22 3.28
CA LEU A 30 -4.70 0.43 4.39
C LEU A 30 -3.89 -0.72 3.81
N ILE A 31 -2.65 -0.90 4.27
CA ILE A 31 -1.77 -1.99 3.82
C ILE A 31 -1.58 -2.99 4.97
N SER A 32 -2.00 -4.22 4.72
CA SER A 32 -2.01 -5.34 5.67
C SER A 32 -0.59 -5.76 6.03
N HIS A 33 0.28 -5.98 5.05
CA HIS A 33 1.66 -6.39 5.26
C HIS A 33 2.55 -6.09 4.05
N PHE A 34 3.84 -6.38 4.19
CA PHE A 34 4.86 -5.89 3.27
C PHE A 34 5.07 -6.76 2.04
N HIS A 35 4.35 -7.87 1.84
CA HIS A 35 4.56 -8.68 0.63
C HIS A 35 4.19 -7.91 -0.64
N LEU A 36 4.86 -8.25 -1.74
CA LEU A 36 4.75 -7.56 -3.02
C LEU A 36 3.31 -7.57 -3.56
N ASP A 37 2.58 -8.66 -3.37
CA ASP A 37 1.18 -8.84 -3.76
C ASP A 37 0.18 -8.06 -2.86
N HIS A 38 0.68 -7.37 -1.82
CA HIS A 38 -0.14 -6.51 -0.95
C HIS A 38 0.28 -5.03 -0.97
N CYS A 39 1.55 -4.72 -1.26
CA CYS A 39 2.08 -3.35 -1.24
C CYS A 39 2.87 -2.93 -2.48
N GLY A 40 3.13 -3.85 -3.42
CA GLY A 40 4.03 -3.65 -4.54
C GLY A 40 3.61 -2.54 -5.49
N ALA A 41 2.31 -2.29 -5.64
CA ALA A 41 1.81 -1.22 -6.53
C ALA A 41 1.71 0.12 -5.81
N LEU A 42 1.97 0.17 -4.50
CA LEU A 42 1.77 1.37 -3.69
C LEU A 42 2.59 2.59 -4.15
N PRO A 43 3.89 2.49 -4.51
CA PRO A 43 4.62 3.64 -5.02
C PRO A 43 3.98 4.22 -6.29
N TRP A 44 3.62 3.34 -7.24
CA TRP A 44 2.93 3.75 -8.46
C TRP A 44 1.60 4.42 -8.14
N PHE A 45 0.80 3.80 -7.27
CA PHE A 45 -0.51 4.31 -6.91
C PHE A 45 -0.43 5.69 -6.25
N LEU A 46 0.52 5.91 -5.33
CA LEU A 46 0.66 7.18 -4.61
C LEU A 46 1.31 8.30 -5.42
N GLN A 47 2.12 7.98 -6.44
CA GLN A 47 2.86 9.00 -7.21
C GLN A 47 2.29 9.26 -8.60
N LYS A 48 1.68 8.26 -9.23
CA LYS A 48 1.27 8.32 -10.64
C LYS A 48 -0.25 8.46 -10.82
N THR A 49 -1.02 8.50 -9.75
CA THR A 49 -2.49 8.65 -9.81
C THR A 49 -3.00 9.93 -9.16
N SER A 50 -4.32 10.17 -9.26
CA SER A 50 -5.01 11.31 -8.64
C SER A 50 -5.29 11.14 -7.14
N PHE A 51 -4.77 10.09 -6.49
CA PHE A 51 -5.02 9.77 -5.08
C PHE A 51 -4.64 10.92 -4.13
N LYS A 52 -5.57 11.26 -3.23
CA LYS A 52 -5.42 12.32 -2.21
C LYS A 52 -5.75 11.87 -0.80
N GLY A 53 -6.17 10.61 -0.63
CA GLY A 53 -6.48 10.03 0.67
C GLY A 53 -5.25 9.81 1.53
N ARG A 54 -5.47 9.20 2.70
CA ARG A 54 -4.39 8.87 3.65
C ARG A 54 -4.04 7.39 3.57
N THR A 55 -2.76 7.08 3.69
CA THR A 55 -2.27 5.70 3.64
C THR A 55 -1.73 5.26 4.99
N PHE A 56 -2.16 4.10 5.49
CA PHE A 56 -1.68 3.55 6.76
C PHE A 56 -1.18 2.12 6.64
N MET A 57 -0.16 1.82 7.45
CA MET A 57 0.34 0.47 7.70
C MET A 57 0.99 0.41 9.08
N THR A 58 1.39 -0.77 9.54
CA THR A 58 2.13 -0.84 10.82
C THR A 58 3.56 -0.31 10.66
N HIS A 59 4.19 0.06 11.78
CA HIS A 59 5.57 0.54 11.75
C HIS A 59 6.53 -0.50 11.13
N ALA A 60 6.38 -1.77 11.49
CA ALA A 60 7.21 -2.85 10.96
C ALA A 60 6.97 -3.07 9.46
N THR A 61 5.72 -3.04 9.00
CA THR A 61 5.41 -3.11 7.56
C THR A 61 6.08 -1.97 6.80
N LYS A 62 6.00 -0.72 7.29
CA LYS A 62 6.65 0.45 6.65
C LYS A 62 8.17 0.30 6.56
N ALA A 63 8.80 -0.23 7.61
CA ALA A 63 10.25 -0.42 7.64
C ALA A 63 10.72 -1.45 6.60
N ILE A 64 10.01 -2.58 6.48
CA ILE A 64 10.38 -3.66 5.55
C ILE A 64 9.99 -3.32 4.11
N TYR A 65 8.84 -2.66 3.91
CA TYR A 65 8.35 -2.17 2.62
C TYR A 65 9.43 -1.43 1.83
N ARG A 66 10.16 -0.50 2.47
CA ARG A 66 11.23 0.28 1.82
C ARG A 66 12.30 -0.63 1.21
N TRP A 67 12.77 -1.60 1.99
CA TRP A 67 13.84 -2.51 1.56
C TRP A 67 13.36 -3.49 0.51
N LEU A 68 12.17 -4.08 0.71
CA LEU A 68 11.60 -5.03 -0.24
C LEU A 68 11.39 -4.39 -1.61
N LEU A 69 10.80 -3.18 -1.66
CA LEU A 69 10.54 -2.54 -2.94
C LEU A 69 11.79 -1.94 -3.59
N SER A 70 12.79 -1.52 -2.81
CA SER A 70 14.09 -1.13 -3.37
C SER A 70 14.78 -2.33 -4.03
N ASP A 71 14.69 -3.51 -3.43
CA ASP A 71 15.18 -4.76 -4.02
C ASP A 71 14.40 -5.13 -5.29
N TYR A 72 13.06 -5.05 -5.25
CA TYR A 72 12.22 -5.28 -6.43
C TYR A 72 12.61 -4.37 -7.61
N VAL A 73 12.81 -3.07 -7.39
CA VAL A 73 13.22 -2.14 -8.46
C VAL A 73 14.61 -2.46 -9.01
N LYS A 74 15.54 -2.96 -8.19
CA LYS A 74 16.94 -3.23 -8.57
C LYS A 74 17.16 -4.59 -9.21
N VAL A 75 16.44 -5.60 -8.74
CA VAL A 75 16.71 -7.02 -9.04
C VAL A 75 15.70 -7.59 -10.03
N SER A 76 14.53 -6.96 -10.17
CA SER A 76 13.56 -7.43 -11.17
C SER A 76 14.16 -7.40 -12.57
N ASN A 77 13.95 -8.47 -13.32
CA ASN A 77 14.40 -8.59 -14.71
C ASN A 77 13.38 -7.96 -15.68
N ILE A 78 12.64 -6.96 -15.19
CA ILE A 78 11.59 -6.24 -15.90
C ILE A 78 12.25 -5.25 -16.86
N SER A 79 11.70 -5.14 -18.06
CA SER A 79 12.20 -4.18 -19.04
C SER A 79 12.07 -2.74 -18.51
N ALA A 80 12.91 -1.82 -19.00
CA ALA A 80 12.79 -0.41 -18.59
C ALA A 80 11.41 0.18 -18.93
N ASP A 81 10.76 -0.33 -19.99
CA ASP A 81 9.43 0.11 -20.43
C ASP A 81 8.30 -0.43 -19.53
N ASP A 82 8.53 -1.58 -18.88
CA ASP A 82 7.57 -2.23 -17.98
C ASP A 82 7.79 -1.88 -16.50
N MET A 83 8.81 -1.07 -16.20
CA MET A 83 9.07 -0.62 -14.83
C MET A 83 8.01 0.40 -14.39
N LEU A 84 7.20 0.00 -13.42
CA LEU A 84 6.08 0.82 -12.93
C LEU A 84 6.56 2.11 -12.24
N TYR A 85 7.64 2.05 -11.46
CA TYR A 85 8.10 3.18 -10.66
C TYR A 85 9.62 3.13 -10.43
N THR A 86 10.18 4.28 -10.11
CA THR A 86 11.60 4.46 -9.84
C THR A 86 11.91 4.36 -8.35
N GLU A 87 13.20 4.26 -7.99
CA GLU A 87 13.63 4.36 -6.58
C GLU A 87 13.27 5.72 -5.97
N THR A 88 13.24 6.80 -6.79
CA THR A 88 12.76 8.12 -6.35
C THR A 88 11.28 8.09 -6.00
N ASP A 89 10.43 7.48 -6.84
CA ASP A 89 9.00 7.34 -6.57
C ASP A 89 8.75 6.54 -5.27
N LEU A 90 9.55 5.50 -5.01
CA LEU A 90 9.51 4.74 -3.77
C LEU A 90 9.83 5.62 -2.55
N GLU A 91 10.92 6.38 -2.59
CA GLU A 91 11.30 7.27 -1.49
C GLU A 91 10.22 8.35 -1.26
N GLU A 92 9.70 8.97 -2.30
CA GLU A 92 8.59 9.94 -2.18
C GLU A 92 7.31 9.29 -1.64
N SER A 93 7.08 8.00 -1.91
CA SER A 93 5.92 7.28 -1.37
C SER A 93 6.02 7.10 0.15
N MET A 94 7.23 7.00 0.70
CA MET A 94 7.45 6.82 2.14
C MET A 94 6.92 7.99 2.96
N ASP A 95 6.98 9.21 2.41
CA ASP A 95 6.51 10.43 3.07
C ASP A 95 4.97 10.52 3.11
N LYS A 96 4.29 9.83 2.20
CA LYS A 96 2.82 9.75 2.12
C LYS A 96 2.21 8.61 2.95
N ILE A 97 3.06 7.76 3.56
CA ILE A 97 2.63 6.61 4.35
C ILE A 97 2.70 6.96 5.84
N GLU A 98 1.59 6.79 6.54
CA GLU A 98 1.50 6.95 7.99
C GLU A 98 1.52 5.59 8.70
N THR A 99 1.98 5.59 9.96
CA THR A 99 2.02 4.38 10.77
C THR A 99 0.85 4.32 11.74
N ILE A 100 0.39 3.11 12.05
CA ILE A 100 -0.60 2.84 13.10
C ILE A 100 -0.08 1.71 14.01
N ASN A 101 -0.31 1.84 15.31
CA ASN A 101 -0.01 0.78 16.27
C ASN A 101 -1.19 -0.18 16.41
N PHE A 102 -0.91 -1.41 16.82
CA PHE A 102 -1.97 -2.37 17.11
C PHE A 102 -2.90 -1.83 18.20
N HIS A 103 -4.20 -2.01 18.01
CA HIS A 103 -5.28 -1.51 18.86
C HIS A 103 -5.41 0.02 18.97
N GLU A 104 -4.59 0.80 18.25
CA GLU A 104 -4.77 2.25 18.12
C GLU A 104 -5.97 2.53 17.22
N VAL A 105 -6.89 3.39 17.69
CA VAL A 105 -8.03 3.83 16.89
C VAL A 105 -7.68 5.13 16.18
N LYS A 106 -7.83 5.14 14.86
CA LYS A 106 -7.71 6.33 14.02
C LYS A 106 -9.01 6.62 13.31
N GLU A 107 -9.18 7.88 12.92
CA GLU A 107 -10.33 8.34 12.16
C GLU A 107 -9.87 9.25 11.02
N VAL A 108 -10.35 8.96 9.81
CA VAL A 108 -10.06 9.73 8.59
C VAL A 108 -11.34 9.85 7.79
N ALA A 109 -11.75 11.07 7.43
CA ALA A 109 -12.96 11.32 6.62
C ALA A 109 -14.23 10.62 7.18
N GLY A 110 -14.36 10.50 8.51
CA GLY A 110 -15.48 9.80 9.16
C GLY A 110 -15.39 8.27 9.13
N ILE A 111 -14.28 7.70 8.64
CA ILE A 111 -13.96 6.27 8.67
C ILE A 111 -13.10 6.01 9.91
N LYS A 112 -13.62 5.25 10.87
CA LYS A 112 -12.85 4.79 12.02
C LYS A 112 -12.19 3.46 11.71
N PHE A 113 -10.94 3.28 12.12
CA PHE A 113 -10.25 2.02 11.91
C PHE A 113 -9.18 1.78 12.98
N TRP A 114 -8.88 0.50 13.18
CA TRP A 114 -7.79 0.02 14.02
C TRP A 114 -7.31 -1.33 13.48
N CYS A 115 -6.21 -1.85 14.03
CA CYS A 115 -5.67 -3.10 13.55
C CYS A 115 -5.25 -4.06 14.66
N TYR A 116 -5.28 -5.35 14.30
CA TYR A 116 -4.87 -6.48 15.12
C TYR A 116 -3.73 -7.24 14.46
N HIS A 117 -2.96 -7.99 15.23
CA HIS A 117 -1.95 -8.90 14.68
C HIS A 117 -2.59 -9.94 13.75
N ALA A 118 -2.08 -10.07 12.53
CA ALA A 118 -2.50 -11.10 11.57
C ALA A 118 -1.71 -12.41 11.68
N GLY A 119 -0.59 -12.42 12.42
CA GLY A 119 0.42 -13.49 12.29
C GLY A 119 1.15 -13.36 10.95
N HIS A 120 1.48 -14.46 10.28
CA HIS A 120 2.08 -14.49 8.93
C HIS A 120 3.50 -13.91 8.79
N VAL A 121 3.67 -12.58 8.89
CA VAL A 121 4.97 -11.90 8.83
C VAL A 121 5.06 -10.75 9.84
N LEU A 122 6.28 -10.26 10.09
CA LEU A 122 6.51 -9.17 11.05
C LEU A 122 5.70 -7.93 10.67
N GLY A 123 4.86 -7.45 11.59
CA GLY A 123 4.04 -6.26 11.36
C GLY A 123 2.74 -6.49 10.60
N ALA A 124 2.44 -7.72 10.15
CA ALA A 124 1.20 -7.98 9.44
C ALA A 124 -0.03 -7.72 10.31
N ALA A 125 -1.04 -7.10 9.69
CA ALA A 125 -2.19 -6.59 10.38
C ALA A 125 -3.51 -6.91 9.67
N MET A 126 -4.51 -7.30 10.45
CA MET A 126 -5.91 -7.30 10.03
C MET A 126 -6.53 -5.98 10.46
N PHE A 127 -7.24 -5.31 9.55
CA PHE A 127 -7.90 -4.04 9.83
C PHE A 127 -9.37 -4.26 10.15
N MET A 128 -9.83 -3.61 11.21
CA MET A 128 -11.24 -3.41 11.50
C MET A 128 -11.62 -1.99 11.09
N ILE A 129 -12.71 -1.85 10.35
CA ILE A 129 -13.14 -0.59 9.77
C ILE A 129 -14.59 -0.35 10.18
N GLU A 130 -14.89 0.83 10.71
CA GLU A 130 -16.24 1.25 11.07
C GLU A 130 -16.65 2.47 10.23
N ILE A 131 -17.74 2.33 9.47
CA ILE A 131 -18.33 3.40 8.65
C ILE A 131 -19.82 3.46 8.94
N ALA A 132 -20.30 4.64 9.37
CA ALA A 132 -21.71 4.87 9.70
C ALA A 132 -22.32 3.81 10.65
N GLY A 133 -21.51 3.30 11.59
CA GLY A 133 -21.92 2.30 12.58
C GLY A 133 -21.87 0.84 12.11
N VAL A 134 -21.49 0.57 10.84
CA VAL A 134 -21.24 -0.78 10.31
C VAL A 134 -19.77 -1.13 10.49
N LYS A 135 -19.49 -2.34 10.98
CA LYS A 135 -18.16 -2.91 11.21
C LYS A 135 -17.93 -4.13 10.34
#